data_AF-A0A7V9TFA0-F1
#
_entry.id   AF-A0A7V9TFA0-F1
#
_cell.length_a   1.000
_cell.length_b   1.000
_cell.length_c   1.000
_cell.angle_alpha   90.00
_cell.angle_beta   90.00
_cell.angle_gamma   90.00
#
_symmetry.space_group_name_H-M   'P 1'
#
loop_
_entity.id
_entity.type
_entity.pdbx_description
1 polymer ?
#
loop_
_entity_poly.entity_id
_entity_poly.type
_entity_poly.pdbx_seq_one_letter_code
_entity_poly.pdbx_strand_id
1 'polypeptide(L)'
;MSEVDLASEMAAARKRLSERTAKAIRDSRVLAIRVAVRPGSSKTEIEELARSFYPRLSQELLDEATNIVCEMQRGHNSNSAATSGTPVANDAAATETVVSDTVASNGADAPSVPEPVAEQ
;
A
#
# COMPACT_ATOMS: atom_id res chain seq x y z
N MET A 1 31.98 -25.12 20.50
CA MET A 1 31.44 -24.62 19.22
C MET A 1 32.53 -23.75 18.61
N SER A 2 33.06 -24.15 17.45
CA SER A 2 34.18 -23.45 16.80
C SER A 2 33.69 -22.18 16.12
N GLU A 3 34.54 -21.17 15.99
CA GLU A 3 34.22 -19.88 15.37
C GLU A 3 33.63 -20.01 13.94
N VAL A 4 33.98 -21.10 13.24
CA VAL A 4 33.44 -21.48 11.92
C VAL A 4 31.94 -21.73 11.96
N ASP A 5 31.43 -22.33 13.05
CA ASP A 5 30.00 -22.60 13.25
C ASP A 5 29.21 -21.28 13.44
N LEU A 6 29.78 -20.36 14.23
CA LEU A 6 29.19 -19.02 14.42
C LEU A 6 29.19 -18.19 13.13
N ALA A 7 30.29 -18.20 12.38
CA ALA A 7 30.37 -17.46 11.11
C ALA A 7 29.33 -17.96 10.09
N SER A 8 29.15 -19.28 10.00
CA SER A 8 28.15 -19.92 9.15
C SER A 8 26.72 -19.54 9.57
N GLU A 9 26.40 -19.61 10.86
CA GLU A 9 25.08 -19.26 11.37
C GLU A 9 24.78 -17.76 11.16
N MET A 10 25.76 -16.88 11.36
CA MET A 10 25.61 -15.45 11.09
C MET A 10 25.38 -15.17 9.60
N ALA A 11 26.05 -15.89 8.69
CA ALA A 11 25.81 -15.78 7.26
C ALA A 11 24.39 -16.26 6.88
N ALA A 12 23.95 -17.38 7.45
CA ALA A 12 22.59 -17.88 7.26
C ALA A 12 21.53 -16.90 7.79
N ALA A 13 21.76 -16.30 8.96
CA ALA A 13 20.88 -15.28 9.54
C ALA A 13 20.77 -14.04 8.65
N ARG A 14 21.89 -13.55 8.10
CA ARG A 14 21.89 -12.42 7.15
C ARG A 14 21.13 -12.75 5.87
N LYS A 15 21.30 -13.96 5.33
CA LYS A 15 20.55 -14.43 4.16
C LYS A 15 19.04 -14.42 4.42
N ARG A 16 18.59 -15.06 5.51
CA ARG A 16 17.17 -15.07 5.91
C ARG A 16 16.61 -13.66 6.11
N LEU A 17 17.41 -12.73 6.65
CA LEU A 17 17.02 -11.33 6.78
C LEU A 17 16.85 -10.67 5.41
N SER A 18 17.82 -10.81 4.51
CA SER A 18 17.74 -10.22 3.16
C SER A 18 16.53 -10.72 2.37
N GLU A 19 16.19 -12.01 2.48
CA GLU A 19 15.02 -12.60 1.83
C GLU A 19 13.72 -12.01 2.39
N ARG A 20 13.61 -11.88 3.71
CA ARG A 20 12.46 -11.24 4.35
C ARG A 20 12.32 -9.78 3.95
N THR A 21 13.42 -9.04 3.90
CA THR A 21 13.42 -7.63 3.48
C THR A 21 13.02 -7.50 2.01
N ALA A 22 13.56 -8.33 1.12
CA ALA A 22 13.17 -8.33 -0.29
C ALA A 22 11.68 -8.62 -0.46
N LYS A 23 11.15 -9.61 0.27
CA LYS A 23 9.73 -9.91 0.30
C LYS A 23 8.89 -8.74 0.80
N ALA A 24 9.26 -8.12 1.92
CA ALA A 24 8.52 -7.00 2.48
C ALA A 24 8.47 -5.80 1.53
N ILE A 25 9.59 -5.51 0.85
CA ILE A 25 9.65 -4.44 -0.16
C ILE A 25 8.71 -4.76 -1.33
N ARG A 26 8.74 -6.00 -1.84
CA ARG A 26 7.85 -6.42 -2.93
C ARG A 26 6.38 -6.30 -2.52
N ASP A 27 6.02 -6.84 -1.35
CA ASP A 27 4.64 -6.85 -0.87
C ASP A 27 4.13 -5.41 -0.64
N SER A 28 4.98 -4.51 -0.15
CA SER A 28 4.67 -3.08 -0.05
C SER A 28 4.41 -2.42 -1.40
N ARG A 29 5.16 -2.79 -2.46
CA ARG A 29 4.94 -2.26 -3.81
C ARG A 29 3.61 -2.73 -4.38
N VAL A 30 3.33 -4.03 -4.25
CA VAL A 30 2.06 -4.63 -4.66
C VAL A 30 0.90 -3.92 -3.97
N LEU A 31 0.99 -3.70 -2.66
CA LEU A 31 -0.03 -2.99 -1.90
C LEU A 31 -0.23 -1.55 -2.39
N ALA A 32 0.85 -0.80 -2.59
CA ALA A 32 0.78 0.58 -3.08
C ALA A 32 0.08 0.66 -4.44
N ILE A 33 0.45 -0.22 -5.38
CA ILE A 33 -0.20 -0.29 -6.70
C ILE A 33 -1.66 -0.68 -6.54
N ARG A 34 -1.97 -1.74 -5.78
CA ARG A 34 -3.35 -2.22 -5.58
C ARG A 34 -4.27 -1.14 -5.02
N VAL A 35 -3.80 -0.34 -4.07
CA VAL A 35 -4.62 0.71 -3.43
C VAL A 35 -4.88 1.87 -4.38
N ALA A 36 -3.96 2.15 -5.30
CA ALA A 36 -4.08 3.24 -6.26
C ALA A 36 -4.87 2.87 -7.53
N VAL A 37 -5.03 1.57 -7.82
CA VAL A 37 -5.74 1.06 -9.00
C VAL A 37 -7.23 0.85 -8.71
N ARG A 38 -8.10 1.22 -9.65
CA ARG A 38 -9.53 0.93 -9.59
C ARG A 38 -9.80 -0.58 -9.85
N PRO A 39 -10.75 -1.21 -9.14
CA PRO A 39 -11.17 -2.57 -9.48
C PRO A 39 -11.60 -2.69 -10.95
N GLY A 40 -11.07 -3.70 -11.65
CA GLY A 40 -11.37 -3.93 -13.06
C GLY A 40 -10.52 -3.13 -14.05
N SER A 41 -9.53 -2.35 -13.59
CA SER A 41 -8.54 -1.72 -14.48
C SER A 41 -7.84 -2.76 -15.36
N SER A 42 -7.54 -2.34 -16.58
CA SER A 42 -6.77 -3.12 -17.54
C SER A 42 -5.31 -3.29 -17.08
N LYS A 43 -4.65 -4.35 -17.55
CA LYS A 43 -3.23 -4.59 -17.25
C LYS A 43 -2.35 -3.39 -17.67
N THR A 44 -2.63 -2.79 -18.82
CA THR A 44 -1.88 -1.63 -19.33
C THR A 44 -1.98 -0.40 -18.43
N GLU A 45 -3.15 -0.12 -17.86
CA GLU A 45 -3.34 0.98 -16.89
C GLU A 45 -2.55 0.71 -15.60
N ILE A 46 -2.54 -0.55 -15.14
CA ILE A 46 -1.79 -0.96 -13.95
C ILE A 46 -0.28 -0.78 -14.19
N GLU A 47 0.23 -1.19 -15.37
CA GLU A 47 1.64 -1.04 -15.74
C GLU A 47 2.06 0.43 -15.87
N GLU A 48 1.21 1.29 -16.42
CA GLU A 48 1.47 2.73 -16.50
C GLU A 48 1.55 3.35 -15.10
N LEU A 49 0.59 3.03 -14.23
CA LEU A 49 0.60 3.49 -12.85
C LEU A 49 1.83 2.98 -12.08
N ALA A 50 2.18 1.70 -12.23
CA ALA A 50 3.36 1.12 -11.59
C ALA A 50 4.66 1.82 -12.03
N ARG A 51 4.78 2.15 -13.33
CA ARG A 51 5.92 2.93 -13.87
C ARG A 51 5.98 4.35 -13.31
N SER A 52 4.83 4.98 -13.08
CA SER A 52 4.78 6.31 -12.45
C SER A 52 5.26 6.29 -10.99
N PHE A 53 4.93 5.24 -10.23
CA PHE A 53 5.35 5.11 -8.83
C PHE A 53 6.83 4.73 -8.71
N TYR A 54 7.34 3.92 -9.64
CA TYR A 54 8.69 3.38 -9.58
C TYR A 54 9.46 3.55 -10.90
N PRO A 55 9.79 4.79 -11.30
CA PRO A 55 10.40 5.09 -12.60
C PRO A 55 11.82 4.51 -12.78
N ARG A 56 12.48 4.11 -11.69
CA ARG A 56 13.84 3.54 -11.70
C ARG A 56 13.87 2.04 -11.39
N LEU A 57 12.72 1.41 -11.20
CA LEU A 57 12.66 -0.01 -10.93
C LEU A 57 12.87 -0.78 -12.22
N SER A 58 13.55 -1.93 -12.15
CA SER A 58 13.73 -2.78 -13.32
C SER A 58 12.37 -3.28 -13.84
N GLN A 59 12.29 -3.46 -15.16
CA GLN A 59 11.06 -3.91 -15.81
C GLN A 59 10.59 -5.27 -15.26
N GLU A 60 11.52 -6.19 -14.99
CA GLU A 60 11.21 -7.51 -14.43
C GLU A 60 10.46 -7.44 -13.07
N LEU A 61 10.90 -6.55 -12.17
CA LEU A 61 10.26 -6.37 -10.87
C LEU A 61 8.93 -5.62 -10.97
N LEU A 62 8.79 -4.73 -11.95
CA LEU A 62 7.53 -4.06 -12.27
C LEU A 62 6.50 -5.06 -12.81
N ASP A 63 6.91 -5.93 -13.72
CA ASP A 63 6.07 -6.97 -14.30
C ASP A 63 5.62 -7.97 -13.23
N GLU A 64 6.53 -8.40 -12.33
CA GLU A 64 6.19 -9.25 -11.18
C GLU A 64 5.09 -8.60 -10.33
N ALA A 65 5.29 -7.36 -9.88
CA ALA A 65 4.34 -6.67 -9.03
C ALA A 65 2.98 -6.47 -9.74
N THR A 66 3.00 -6.11 -11.02
CA THR A 66 1.78 -5.89 -11.83
C THR A 66 1.00 -7.20 -12.01
N ASN A 67 1.68 -8.30 -12.33
CA ASN A 67 1.04 -9.60 -12.50
C ASN A 67 0.36 -10.06 -11.20
N ILE A 68 1.00 -9.88 -10.04
CA ILE A 68 0.40 -10.19 -8.73
C ILE A 68 -0.88 -9.37 -8.52
N VAL A 69 -0.86 -8.06 -8.79
CA VAL A 69 -2.07 -7.21 -8.66
C VAL A 69 -3.18 -7.67 -9.60
N CYS A 70 -2.86 -7.99 -10.85
CA CYS A 70 -3.84 -8.52 -11.80
C CYS A 70 -4.46 -9.85 -11.34
N GLU A 71 -3.66 -10.75 -10.76
CA GLU A 71 -4.15 -12.02 -10.19
C GLU A 71 -5.09 -11.78 -9.01
N MET A 72 -4.73 -10.86 -8.11
CA MET A 72 -5.58 -10.49 -6.98
C MET A 72 -6.94 -9.96 -7.47
N GLN A 73 -6.96 -9.12 -8.50
CA GLN A 73 -8.22 -8.61 -9.07
C GLN A 73 -9.08 -9.73 -9.68
N ARG A 74 -8.46 -10.69 -10.39
CA ARG A 74 -9.19 -11.86 -10.92
C ARG A 74 -9.83 -12.69 -9.80
N GLY A 75 -9.09 -12.95 -8.72
CA GLY A 75 -9.61 -13.69 -7.56
C GLY A 75 -10.78 -12.99 -6.85
N HIS A 76 -10.80 -11.66 -6.81
CA HIS A 76 -11.93 -10.90 -6.22
C HIS A 76 -13.18 -10.96 -7.10
N ASN A 77 -13.03 -10.92 -8.43
CA ASN A 77 -14.16 -10.98 -9.35
C ASN A 77 -14.83 -12.35 -9.37
N SER A 78 -14.07 -13.44 -9.18
CA SER A 78 -14.61 -14.80 -9.11
C SER A 78 -15.49 -15.06 -7.87
N ASN A 79 -15.25 -14.35 -6.76
CA ASN A 79 -16.04 -14.50 -5.54
C ASN A 79 -17.28 -13.59 -5.47
N SER A 80 -17.35 -12.55 -6.30
CA SER A 80 -18.48 -11.61 -6.30
C SER A 80 -19.68 -12.06 -7.16
N ALA A 81 -19.57 -13.19 -7.86
CA ALA A 81 -20.64 -13.72 -8.72
C ALA A 81 -21.74 -14.50 -7.97
N ALA A 82 -21.68 -14.60 -6.63
CA ALA A 82 -22.64 -15.35 -5.80
C ALA A 82 -23.71 -14.51 -5.08
N THR A 83 -23.85 -13.22 -5.39
CA THR A 83 -24.92 -12.37 -4.81
C THR A 83 -25.82 -11.82 -5.91
N SER A 84 -26.79 -12.64 -6.31
CA SER A 84 -27.93 -12.24 -7.15
C SER A 84 -29.23 -12.69 -6.46
N GLY A 85 -30.07 -11.73 -6.05
CA GLY A 85 -31.42 -11.90 -5.48
C GLY A 85 -31.53 -11.14 -4.15
N THR A 86 -32.29 -10.05 -3.99
CA THR A 86 -33.61 -9.71 -4.56
C THR A 86 -33.84 -8.19 -4.45
N PRO A 87 -34.45 -7.50 -5.43
CA PRO A 87 -34.91 -6.13 -5.24
C PRO A 87 -36.30 -6.14 -4.59
N VAL A 88 -36.48 -5.43 -3.47
CA VAL A 88 -37.82 -5.06 -2.98
C VAL A 88 -37.89 -3.54 -2.99
N ALA A 89 -38.83 -3.02 -3.77
CA ALA A 89 -39.13 -1.61 -3.92
C ALA A 89 -40.07 -1.10 -2.82
N ASN A 90 -39.82 0.16 -2.43
CA ASN A 90 -40.71 1.20 -1.86
C ASN A 90 -41.64 0.90 -0.69
N ASP A 91 -41.53 1.70 0.39
CA ASP A 91 -42.54 2.73 0.74
C ASP A 91 -41.91 3.77 1.70
N ALA A 92 -42.61 4.88 1.91
CA ALA A 92 -42.15 6.20 2.30
C ALA A 92 -42.10 6.48 3.82
N ALA A 93 -41.62 7.69 4.12
CA ALA A 93 -41.81 8.49 5.33
C ALA A 93 -40.95 8.16 6.57
N ALA A 94 -39.95 8.99 6.84
CA ALA A 94 -40.05 10.03 7.88
C ALA A 94 -38.74 10.82 8.00
N THR A 95 -38.92 12.12 8.13
CA THR A 95 -38.00 13.22 8.44
C THR A 95 -37.11 13.01 9.66
N GLU A 96 -35.95 13.69 9.67
CA GLU A 96 -35.26 14.40 10.78
C GLU A 96 -33.74 14.30 10.58
N THR A 97 -32.85 15.28 10.75
CA THR A 97 -32.89 16.72 11.05
C THR A 97 -31.47 17.23 10.75
N VAL A 98 -31.36 18.43 10.20
CA VAL A 98 -30.11 19.16 9.95
C VAL A 98 -29.61 19.83 11.23
N VAL A 99 -28.31 19.68 11.56
CA VAL A 99 -27.46 20.71 12.23
C VAL A 99 -26.00 20.39 11.81
N SER A 100 -25.44 21.05 10.80
CA SER A 100 -24.65 22.30 10.85
C SER A 100 -23.49 22.39 11.86
N ASP A 101 -22.32 22.69 11.29
CA ASP A 101 -21.20 23.47 11.84
C ASP A 101 -20.23 22.84 12.86
N THR A 102 -18.95 22.73 12.48
CA THR A 102 -17.92 23.74 12.81
C THR A 102 -16.51 23.19 12.53
N VAL A 103 -15.73 23.94 11.74
CA VAL A 103 -14.28 23.81 11.57
C VAL A 103 -13.56 24.15 12.88
N ALA A 104 -12.62 23.30 13.30
CA ALA A 104 -11.57 23.69 14.23
C ALA A 104 -10.21 23.24 13.70
N SER A 105 -9.48 24.21 13.17
CA SER A 105 -8.04 24.17 12.93
C SER A 105 -7.30 23.95 14.26
N ASN A 106 -6.40 22.97 14.31
CA ASN A 106 -5.21 23.04 15.15
C ASN A 106 -4.03 22.96 14.17
N GLY A 107 -3.29 24.03 13.93
CA GLY A 107 -2.63 24.83 14.95
C GLY A 107 -1.21 24.28 15.03
N ALA A 108 -0.34 24.85 14.20
CA ALA A 108 1.06 24.49 14.07
C ALA A 108 1.77 24.57 15.41
N ASP A 109 2.55 23.54 15.74
CA ASP A 109 3.57 23.63 16.78
C ASP A 109 4.90 23.23 16.15
N ALA A 110 5.60 24.25 15.65
CA ALA A 110 6.96 24.13 15.13
C ALA A 110 7.93 24.20 16.33
N PRO A 111 8.88 23.26 16.48
CA PRO A 111 9.85 23.34 17.56
C PRO A 111 10.78 24.55 17.36
N SER A 112 10.77 25.47 18.33
CA SER A 112 11.74 26.56 18.45
C SER A 112 13.17 26.00 18.48
N VAL A 113 13.98 26.36 17.49
CA VAL A 113 15.43 26.17 17.50
C VAL A 113 16.05 27.47 18.06
N PRO A 114 16.81 27.44 19.17
CA PRO A 114 17.55 28.62 19.62
C PRO A 114 18.74 28.91 18.69
N GLU A 115 18.87 30.16 18.26
CA GLU A 115 20.01 30.67 17.49
C GLU A 115 21.33 30.55 18.28
N PRO A 116 22.47 30.25 17.61
CA PRO A 116 23.77 30.30 18.25
C PRO A 116 24.24 31.75 18.42
N VAL A 117 24.55 32.13 19.65
CA VAL A 117 25.20 33.39 20.00
C VAL A 117 26.60 33.40 19.40
N ALA A 118 26.91 34.43 18.60
CA ALA A 118 28.25 34.70 18.10
C ALA A 118 29.15 35.13 19.27
N GLU A 119 30.17 34.32 19.58
CA GLU A 119 31.30 34.75 20.40
C GLU A 119 32.22 35.65 19.57
N GLN A 120 32.65 36.76 20.17
CA GLN A 120 33.70 37.67 19.70
C GLN A 120 35.08 37.16 20.09
#